data_AF-A0A667XC40-F1
#
_entry.id   AF-A0A667XC40-F1
#
_cell.length_a   1.000
_cell.length_b   1.000
_cell.length_c   1.000
_cell.angle_alpha   90.00
_cell.angle_beta   90.00
_cell.angle_gamma   90.00
#
_symmetry.space_group_name_H-M   'P 1'
#
loop_
_entity.id
_entity.type
_entity.pdbx_description
1 polymer ?
#
loop_
_entity_poly.entity_id
_entity_poly.type
_entity_poly.pdbx_seq_one_letter_code
_entity_poly.pdbx_strand_id
1 'polypeptide(L)'
;MLACQHLFIREQVLLRGRAPWGFTLRGGTEHREPLLITKVEEGSVAAAVRLQAGDEMVSVNTVTLSGSRQEAICLVKSSHNSLALVVRRWDVQPCSRS
;
A
#
# COMPACT_ATOMS: atom_id res chain seq x y z
N MET A 1 -17.80 25.49 -9.92
CA MET A 1 -16.55 24.76 -10.27
C MET A 1 -16.14 23.99 -9.01
N LEU A 2 -16.77 22.84 -8.77
CA LEU A 2 -16.56 22.08 -7.54
C LEU A 2 -15.15 21.50 -7.58
N ALA A 3 -14.37 21.78 -6.54
CA ALA A 3 -13.03 21.26 -6.37
C ALA A 3 -13.09 19.73 -6.45
N CYS A 4 -12.48 19.15 -7.49
CA CYS A 4 -12.09 17.75 -7.52
C CYS A 4 -11.02 17.55 -6.43
N GLN A 5 -11.45 17.57 -5.17
CA GLN A 5 -10.63 17.13 -4.06
C GLN A 5 -10.37 15.66 -4.34
N HIS A 6 -9.13 15.37 -4.74
CA HIS A 6 -8.60 14.02 -4.86
C HIS A 6 -8.73 13.38 -3.48
N LEU A 7 -9.89 12.78 -3.21
CA LEU A 7 -10.19 12.21 -1.91
C LEU A 7 -9.46 10.89 -1.84
N PHE A 8 -8.26 10.93 -1.26
CA PHE A 8 -7.53 9.73 -0.93
C PHE A 8 -8.23 9.03 0.22
N ILE A 9 -8.70 7.81 -0.01
CA ILE A 9 -9.22 6.96 1.05
C ILE A 9 -8.02 6.34 1.77
N ARG A 10 -7.95 6.53 3.08
CA ARG A 10 -6.99 5.82 3.93
C ARG A 10 -7.61 4.50 4.39
N GLU A 11 -6.99 3.40 4.03
CA GLU A 11 -7.42 2.05 4.39
C GLU A 11 -6.39 1.39 5.30
N GLN A 12 -6.85 0.79 6.40
CA GLN A 12 -6.00 0.00 7.29
C GLN A 12 -6.12 -1.47 6.89
N VAL A 13 -4.98 -2.10 6.64
CA VAL A 13 -4.91 -3.47 6.13
C VAL A 13 -4.09 -4.31 7.10
N LEU A 14 -4.67 -5.40 7.62
CA LEU A 14 -3.99 -6.32 8.53
C LEU A 14 -3.80 -7.68 7.85
N LEU A 15 -2.56 -7.99 7.52
CA LEU A 15 -2.16 -9.29 7.01
C LEU A 15 -1.75 -10.17 8.19
N ARG A 16 -2.38 -11.34 8.33
CA ARG A 16 -2.04 -12.34 9.36
C ARG A 16 -1.32 -13.52 8.71
N GLY A 17 -0.32 -14.06 9.39
CA GLY A 17 0.47 -15.19 8.90
C GLY A 17 1.95 -14.86 8.82
N ARG A 18 2.67 -15.51 7.90
CA ARG A 18 4.11 -15.32 7.71
C ARG A 18 4.41 -14.83 6.30
N ALA A 19 5.55 -14.16 6.13
CA ALA A 19 6.08 -13.81 4.81
C ALA A 19 6.33 -15.06 3.94
N PRO A 20 6.25 -14.96 2.59
CA PRO A 20 6.00 -13.74 1.81
C PRO A 20 4.53 -13.30 1.85
N TRP A 21 4.33 -11.98 1.96
CA TRP A 21 3.00 -11.37 2.11
C TRP A 21 2.18 -11.32 0.81
N GLY A 22 2.85 -11.48 -0.35
CA GLY A 22 2.20 -11.57 -1.65
C GLY A 22 1.95 -10.24 -2.35
N PHE A 23 2.81 -9.25 -2.16
CA PHE A 23 2.78 -7.99 -2.92
C PHE A 23 4.18 -7.53 -3.30
N THR A 24 4.25 -6.62 -4.28
CA THR A 24 5.50 -5.96 -4.72
C THR A 24 5.43 -4.47 -4.43
N LEU A 25 6.52 -3.92 -3.89
CA LEU A 25 6.68 -2.50 -3.58
C LEU A 25 7.70 -1.84 -4.51
N ARG A 26 7.32 -0.68 -5.08
CA ARG A 26 8.17 0.19 -5.90
C ARG A 26 8.19 1.61 -5.32
N GLY A 27 9.07 2.44 -5.88
CA GLY A 27 9.19 3.86 -5.59
C GLY A 27 9.99 4.10 -4.33
N GLY A 28 9.69 5.21 -3.67
CA GLY A 28 10.44 5.74 -2.54
C GLY A 28 11.13 7.05 -2.89
N THR A 29 11.44 7.82 -1.84
CA THR A 29 12.10 9.13 -1.95
C THR A 29 13.40 9.10 -2.74
N GLU A 30 14.15 7.99 -2.65
CA GLU A 30 15.37 7.73 -3.43
C GLU A 30 15.13 7.71 -4.95
N HIS A 31 13.90 7.39 -5.36
CA HIS A 31 13.47 7.32 -6.76
C HIS A 31 12.57 8.49 -7.16
N ARG A 32 12.29 9.44 -6.23
CA ARG A 32 11.32 10.53 -6.44
C ARG A 32 9.93 10.04 -6.84
N GLU A 33 9.56 8.85 -6.37
CA GLU A 33 8.25 8.22 -6.58
C GLU A 33 7.61 7.90 -5.22
N PRO A 34 6.27 7.92 -5.09
CA PRO A 34 5.61 7.44 -3.88
C PRO A 34 5.85 5.93 -3.69
N LEU A 35 5.67 5.45 -2.46
CA LEU A 35 5.79 4.03 -2.14
C LEU A 35 4.55 3.28 -2.62
N LEU A 36 4.63 2.67 -3.81
CA LEU A 36 3.47 2.08 -4.47
C LEU A 36 3.50 0.55 -4.45
N ILE A 37 2.34 -0.04 -4.16
CA ILE A 37 2.07 -1.44 -4.43
C ILE A 37 1.88 -1.59 -5.95
N THR A 38 2.72 -2.38 -6.61
CA THR A 38 2.66 -2.54 -8.07
C THR A 38 2.08 -3.88 -8.52
N LYS A 39 2.08 -4.87 -7.63
CA LYS A 39 1.52 -6.20 -7.88
C LYS A 39 1.02 -6.80 -6.57
N VAL A 40 -0.10 -7.50 -6.65
CA VAL A 40 -0.61 -8.36 -5.59
C VAL A 40 -0.80 -9.74 -6.19
N GLU A 41 -0.16 -10.75 -5.61
CA GLU A 41 -0.21 -12.12 -6.12
C GLU A 41 -1.58 -12.74 -5.83
N GLU A 42 -2.15 -13.41 -6.82
CA GLU A 42 -3.43 -14.12 -6.66
C GLU A 42 -3.30 -15.22 -5.60
N GLY A 43 -4.35 -15.40 -4.79
CA GLY A 43 -4.37 -16.39 -3.71
C GLY A 43 -3.49 -16.05 -2.49
N SER A 44 -2.80 -14.90 -2.49
CA SER A 44 -1.98 -14.48 -1.36
C SER A 44 -2.78 -13.87 -0.20
N VAL A 45 -2.14 -13.73 0.96
CA VAL A 45 -2.71 -13.03 2.11
C VAL A 45 -3.03 -11.57 1.74
N ALA A 46 -2.17 -10.90 0.96
CA ALA A 46 -2.43 -9.55 0.46
C ALA A 46 -3.69 -9.47 -0.41
N ALA A 47 -3.93 -10.46 -1.29
CA ALA A 47 -5.15 -10.52 -2.09
C ALA A 47 -6.39 -10.73 -1.21
N ALA A 48 -6.31 -11.62 -0.20
CA ALA A 48 -7.41 -11.92 0.70
C ALA A 48 -7.88 -10.70 1.52
N VAL A 49 -6.97 -9.77 1.83
CA VAL A 49 -7.27 -8.52 2.56
C VAL A 49 -7.56 -7.33 1.63
N ARG A 50 -7.73 -7.58 0.32
CA ARG A 50 -8.07 -6.56 -0.69
C ARG A 50 -7.04 -5.43 -0.81
N LEU A 51 -5.76 -5.73 -0.55
CA LEU A 51 -4.66 -4.86 -0.98
C LEU A 51 -4.64 -4.85 -2.51
N GLN A 52 -4.38 -3.69 -3.12
CA GLN A 52 -4.47 -3.51 -4.57
C GLN A 52 -3.21 -2.88 -5.15
N ALA A 53 -2.93 -3.19 -6.41
CA ALA A 53 -1.96 -2.44 -7.18
C ALA A 53 -2.47 -0.99 -7.36
N GLY A 54 -1.56 -0.04 -7.20
CA GLY A 54 -1.88 1.38 -7.15
C GLY A 54 -2.10 1.92 -5.73
N ASP A 55 -2.12 1.09 -4.69
CA ASP A 55 -2.14 1.58 -3.31
C ASP A 55 -0.79 2.24 -2.94
N GLU A 56 -0.85 3.41 -2.31
CA GLU A 56 0.31 4.09 -1.74
C GLU A 56 0.51 3.65 -0.28
N MET A 57 1.65 3.05 0.06
CA MET A 57 1.99 2.63 1.42
C MET A 57 2.46 3.82 2.27
N VAL A 58 1.76 4.08 3.37
CA VAL A 58 2.01 5.24 4.23
C VAL A 58 2.60 4.84 5.58
N SER A 59 2.26 3.66 6.09
CA SER A 59 2.81 3.15 7.37
C SER A 59 2.91 1.63 7.40
N VAL A 60 3.84 1.11 8.20
CA VAL A 60 4.05 -0.32 8.47
C VAL A 60 4.14 -0.57 9.98
N ASN A 61 3.36 -1.50 10.53
CA ASN A 61 3.36 -1.92 11.94
C ASN A 61 3.44 -0.76 12.93
N THR A 62 2.55 0.23 12.80
CA THR A 62 2.47 1.46 13.61
C THR A 62 3.52 2.54 13.31
N VAL A 63 4.52 2.26 12.48
CA VAL A 63 5.53 3.23 12.06
C VAL A 63 5.08 3.93 10.79
N THR A 64 4.88 5.25 10.86
CA THR A 64 4.67 6.07 9.67
C THR A 64 5.98 6.20 8.91
N LEU A 65 5.94 5.91 7.61
CA LEU A 65 7.14 5.88 6.77
C LEU A 65 7.60 7.30 6.45
N SER A 66 8.91 7.49 6.42
CA SER A 66 9.57 8.70 5.90
C SER A 66 9.42 8.86 4.38
N GLY A 67 9.02 7.79 3.70
CA GLY A 67 8.99 7.67 2.25
C GLY A 67 10.18 6.91 1.66
N SER A 68 11.17 6.49 2.46
CA SER A 68 12.26 5.63 2.00
C SER A 68 11.78 4.22 1.68
N ARG A 69 12.17 3.67 0.51
CA ARG A 69 11.86 2.29 0.16
C ARG A 69 12.60 1.31 1.04
N GLN A 70 13.86 1.60 1.36
CA GLN A 70 14.68 0.72 2.18
C GLN A 70 14.10 0.56 3.60
N GLU A 71 13.60 1.65 4.19
CA GLU A 71 12.87 1.63 5.47
C GLU A 71 11.64 0.73 5.40
N ALA A 72 10.79 0.94 4.39
CA ALA A 72 9.57 0.15 4.19
C ALA A 72 9.88 -1.34 4.03
N ILE A 73 10.89 -1.69 3.22
CA ILE A 73 11.32 -3.08 3.01
C ILE A 73 11.81 -3.70 4.32
N CYS A 74 12.60 -2.97 5.11
CA CYS A 74 13.12 -3.45 6.39
C CYS A 74 11.97 -3.79 7.34
N LEU A 75 11.02 -2.87 7.52
CA LEU A 75 9.87 -3.06 8.40
C LEU A 75 8.99 -4.24 7.94
N VAL A 76 8.70 -4.34 6.64
CA VAL A 76 7.92 -5.45 6.08
C VAL A 76 8.62 -6.80 6.29
N LYS A 77 9.95 -6.88 6.10
CA LYS A 77 10.73 -8.11 6.29
C LYS A 77 10.88 -8.50 7.76
N SER A 78 10.91 -7.52 8.67
CA SER A 78 10.94 -7.74 10.13
C SER A 78 9.60 -8.22 10.70
N SER A 79 8.54 -8.22 9.87
CA SER A 79 7.21 -8.68 10.27
C SER A 79 7.13 -10.20 10.20
N HIS A 80 6.91 -10.85 11.34
CA HIS A 80 6.92 -12.31 11.42
C HIS A 80 5.54 -12.95 11.48
N ASN A 81 4.63 -12.44 12.32
CA ASN A 81 3.31 -13.06 12.56
C ASN A 81 2.14 -12.24 11.98
N SER A 82 2.37 -10.95 11.77
CA SER A 82 1.40 -10.04 11.20
C SER A 82 2.10 -8.84 10.58
N LEU A 83 1.47 -8.27 9.57
CA LEU A 83 1.89 -7.03 8.94
C LEU A 83 0.67 -6.11 8.90
N ALA A 84 0.73 -5.00 9.63
CA ALA A 84 -0.27 -3.94 9.58
C ALA A 84 0.21 -2.83 8.65
N LEU A 85 -0.59 -2.51 7.63
CA LEU A 85 -0.32 -1.44 6.68
C LEU A 85 -1.39 -0.37 6.79
N VAL A 86 -1.02 0.88 6.55
CA VAL A 86 -1.98 1.92 6.17
C VAL A 86 -1.63 2.33 4.76
N VAL A 87 -2.63 2.26 3.88
CA VAL A 87 -2.49 2.64 2.49
C VAL A 87 -3.40 3.81 2.13
N ARG A 88 -2.99 4.58 1.12
CA ARG A 88 -3.81 5.58 0.44
C ARG A 88 -4.22 5.05 -0.92
N ARG A 89 -5.52 5.03 -1.17
CA ARG A 89 -6.10 4.67 -2.47
C ARG A 89 -6.77 5.89 -3.07
N TRP A 90 -6.53 6.12 -4.36
CA TRP A 90 -7.27 7.12 -5.13
C TRP A 90 -8.70 6.63 -5.32
N ASP A 91 -9.68 7.40 -4.87
CA ASP A 91 -11.07 7.20 -5.27
C ASP A 91 -11.17 7.58 -6.75
N VAL A 92 -11.09 6.57 -7.63
CA VAL A 92 -11.41 6.76 -9.03
C VAL A 92 -12.92 6.92 -9.08
N GLN A 93 -13.41 8.18 -9.03
CA GLN A 93 -14.75 8.45 -9.54
C GLN A 93 -14.82 7.81 -10.92
N PRO A 94 -15.76 6.88 -11.18
CA PRO A 94 -15.91 6.36 -12.52
C PRO A 94 -16.24 7.57 -13.40
N CYS A 95 -15.32 7.95 -14.29
CA CYS A 95 -15.68 8.75 -15.45
C CYS A 95 -16.75 7.93 -16.16
N SER A 96 -18.02 8.27 -15.89
CA SER A 96 -19.15 7.75 -16.62
C SER A 96 -18.88 8.04 -18.09
N ARG A 97 -18.67 6.95 -18.82
CA ARG A 97 -18.51 6.85 -20.26
C ARG A 97 -19.45 7.86 -20.94
N SER A 98 -18.90 8.76 -21.73
CA SER A 98 -19.62 9.51 -22.77
C SER A 98 -19.88 8.59 -23.96
#